data_AF-A0A4R5MIU2-F1
#
_entry.id   AF-A0A4R5MIU2-F1
#
_cell.length_a   1.000
_cell.length_b   1.000
_cell.length_c   1.000
_cell.angle_alpha   90.00
_cell.angle_beta   90.00
_cell.angle_gamma   90.00
#
_symmetry.space_group_name_H-M   'P 1'
#
loop_
_entity.id
_entity.type
_entity.pdbx_description
1 polymer ?
#
loop_
_entity_poly.entity_id
_entity_poly.type
_entity_poly.pdbx_seq_one_letter_code
_entity_poly.pdbx_strand_id
1 'polypeptide(L)'
;MAKSGKIVQLHQKPENYIKSRARELQIGKCYINADWEEAGIANVIVSREHTNGNFTLGVYLIDFKCLGIKDAYFKFNLSADDFDKLVDLIGGVEIDYIKAHNMVYGAEAFANDCGFKPHKDWAIAQFVLEEDDEKIPIIEIEFGEDGKPAYYVGPNDTPAKIKQILATLDKTMGRENYLFYYDEDDDVFDDELIFPDDDFDKILDGKKLPNLMQLYFILLEGYDRQVKPKVAINLDEDLVGEILEEMVVGNFYTINNDLEAEISKCVDLHEAIFDEKCADSIVEINKLLIKNPNNPYFYIELFLQYKHAQFNSKAKEIAKQGMLLFPDFLYFRFLVAHAEMVDGDIEKGFKLLNSNYYLNQAFPQRTTFSEGELMFFYASICEYFLEKGDIDSAIACGNILIDDVNQYACNELAIIGICKAMKDKIEKFK
;
A
#
# COMPACT_ATOMS: atom_id res chain seq x y z
N MET A 1 2.26 52.23 -39.43
CA MET A 1 2.51 50.78 -39.31
C MET A 1 2.82 50.50 -37.84
N ALA A 2 1.89 49.88 -37.13
CA ALA A 2 2.03 49.56 -35.71
C ALA A 2 3.03 48.42 -35.52
N LYS A 3 3.95 48.57 -34.58
CA LYS A 3 4.92 47.54 -34.20
C LYS A 3 4.15 46.34 -33.62
N SER A 4 4.23 45.19 -34.30
CA SER A 4 3.76 43.91 -33.79
C SER A 4 4.41 43.63 -32.43
N GLY A 5 3.63 43.64 -31.36
CA GLY A 5 4.08 43.19 -30.04
C GLY A 5 4.55 41.74 -30.15
N LYS A 6 5.76 41.46 -29.69
CA LYS A 6 6.20 40.08 -29.47
C LYS A 6 5.31 39.49 -28.40
N ILE A 7 4.49 38.51 -28.76
CA ILE A 7 3.85 37.61 -27.79
C ILE A 7 5.00 36.78 -27.20
N VAL A 8 5.46 37.18 -26.02
CA VAL A 8 6.37 36.35 -25.22
C VAL A 8 5.50 35.28 -24.57
N GLN A 9 5.46 34.08 -25.14
CA GLN A 9 4.94 32.92 -24.43
C GLN A 9 5.87 32.65 -23.25
N LEU A 10 5.47 33.06 -22.04
CA LEU A 10 6.16 32.66 -20.82
C LEU A 10 6.05 31.13 -20.68
N HIS A 11 7.11 30.42 -21.04
CA HIS A 11 7.33 29.01 -20.67
C HIS A 11 7.79 28.94 -19.20
N GLN A 12 7.08 29.61 -18.29
CA GLN A 12 7.29 29.36 -16.87
C GLN A 12 6.45 28.14 -16.50
N LYS A 13 7.10 27.13 -15.93
CA LYS A 13 6.37 26.04 -15.30
C LYS A 13 5.43 26.64 -14.24
N PRO A 14 4.15 26.21 -14.15
CA PRO A 14 3.15 26.83 -13.26
C PRO A 14 3.63 27.01 -11.81
N GLU A 15 4.46 26.12 -11.29
CA GLU A 15 5.03 26.17 -9.95
C GLU A 15 5.86 27.44 -9.70
N ASN A 16 6.61 27.90 -10.70
CA ASN A 16 7.43 29.11 -10.59
C ASN A 16 6.54 30.35 -10.50
N TYR A 17 5.41 30.35 -11.22
CA TYR A 17 4.43 31.41 -11.12
C TYR A 17 3.84 31.44 -9.71
N ILE A 18 3.41 30.28 -9.19
CA ILE A 18 2.81 30.18 -7.85
C ILE A 18 3.77 30.75 -6.79
N LYS A 19 5.03 30.29 -6.78
CA LYS A 19 6.04 30.74 -5.80
C LYS A 19 6.38 32.23 -5.86
N SER A 20 6.26 32.86 -7.03
CA SER A 20 6.73 34.24 -7.23
C SER A 20 5.63 35.28 -7.33
N ARG A 21 4.42 34.90 -7.74
CA ARG A 21 3.35 35.85 -8.10
C ARG A 21 1.96 35.54 -7.56
N ALA A 22 1.69 34.36 -6.99
CA ALA A 22 0.33 34.04 -6.54
C ALA A 22 -0.20 35.03 -5.49
N ARG A 23 0.64 35.51 -4.57
CA ARG A 23 0.29 36.53 -3.56
C ARG A 23 0.05 37.94 -4.12
N GLU A 24 0.47 38.20 -5.37
CA GLU A 24 0.18 39.49 -6.03
C GLU A 24 -1.29 39.57 -6.52
N LEU A 25 -1.96 38.42 -6.64
CA LEU A 25 -3.36 38.34 -7.05
C LEU A 25 -4.28 38.63 -5.86
N GLN A 26 -5.45 39.20 -6.14
CA GLN A 26 -6.45 39.46 -5.10
C GLN A 26 -7.00 38.13 -4.55
N ILE A 27 -7.14 38.02 -3.23
CA ILE A 27 -7.88 36.92 -2.60
C ILE A 27 -9.32 36.91 -3.11
N GLY A 28 -9.74 35.77 -3.64
CA GLY A 28 -11.11 35.50 -4.04
C GLY A 28 -11.87 34.75 -2.95
N LYS A 29 -12.89 34.00 -3.37
CA LYS A 29 -13.71 33.18 -2.48
C LYS A 29 -12.97 31.96 -1.94
N CYS A 30 -13.35 31.53 -0.74
CA CYS A 30 -12.84 30.31 -0.13
C CYS A 30 -13.99 29.34 0.14
N TYR A 31 -13.72 28.04 0.06
CA TYR A 31 -14.73 26.99 0.23
C TYR A 31 -14.19 25.86 1.11
N ILE A 32 -15.08 25.19 1.82
CA ILE A 32 -14.81 23.99 2.61
C ILE A 32 -15.96 22.98 2.42
N ASN A 33 -15.71 21.68 2.45
CA ASN A 33 -16.80 20.68 2.46
C ASN A 33 -17.69 20.85 3.69
N ALA A 34 -19.01 20.65 3.54
CA ALA A 34 -20.00 21.00 4.56
C ALA A 34 -19.91 20.20 5.87
N ASP A 35 -19.47 18.95 5.80
CA ASP A 35 -19.43 17.97 6.89
C ASP A 35 -18.11 17.97 7.68
N TRP A 36 -17.23 18.95 7.43
CA TRP A 36 -15.88 18.96 8.00
C TRP A 36 -15.81 18.94 9.54
N GLU A 37 -16.77 19.56 10.23
CA GLU A 37 -16.80 19.60 11.71
C GLU A 37 -17.04 18.20 12.30
N GLU A 38 -17.95 17.44 11.69
CA GLU A 38 -18.29 16.07 12.12
C GLU A 38 -17.21 15.08 11.67
N ALA A 39 -16.74 15.21 10.44
CA ALA A 39 -15.75 14.30 9.85
C ALA A 39 -14.33 14.50 10.42
N GLY A 40 -14.02 15.68 10.98
CA GLY A 40 -12.66 16.03 11.44
C GLY A 40 -11.63 16.18 10.31
N ILE A 41 -12.06 16.09 9.06
CA ILE A 41 -11.26 16.23 7.85
C ILE A 41 -11.94 17.19 6.88
N ALA A 42 -11.15 18.02 6.18
CA ALA A 42 -11.69 18.98 5.23
C ALA A 42 -10.87 19.15 3.96
N ASN A 43 -11.56 19.36 2.85
CA ASN A 43 -11.01 19.96 1.64
C ASN A 43 -11.26 21.47 1.68
N VAL A 44 -10.20 22.26 1.87
CA VAL A 44 -10.26 23.73 1.85
C VAL A 44 -9.74 24.23 0.52
N ILE A 45 -10.54 25.05 -0.17
CA ILE A 45 -10.16 25.74 -1.40
C ILE A 45 -9.98 27.22 -1.08
N VAL A 46 -8.83 27.78 -1.44
CA VAL A 46 -8.56 29.22 -1.43
C VAL A 46 -8.32 29.68 -2.86
N SER A 47 -9.07 30.67 -3.32
CA SER A 47 -8.92 31.22 -4.67
C SER A 47 -8.23 32.57 -4.71
N ARG A 48 -7.60 32.85 -5.85
CA ARG A 48 -6.98 34.12 -6.21
C ARG A 48 -7.48 34.54 -7.59
N GLU A 49 -7.96 35.76 -7.73
CA GLU A 49 -8.60 36.25 -8.94
C GLU A 49 -7.58 36.83 -9.93
N HIS A 50 -7.68 36.41 -11.20
CA HIS A 50 -6.93 37.00 -12.31
C HIS A 50 -7.75 38.10 -12.99
N THR A 51 -7.07 39.05 -13.62
CA THR A 51 -7.72 40.15 -14.36
C THR A 51 -8.51 39.71 -15.59
N ASN A 52 -8.31 38.47 -16.06
CA ASN A 52 -9.05 37.87 -17.17
C ASN A 52 -10.36 37.16 -16.71
N GLY A 53 -10.66 37.16 -15.41
CA GLY A 53 -11.83 36.48 -14.84
C GLY A 53 -11.60 35.00 -14.48
N ASN A 54 -10.38 34.48 -14.68
CA ASN A 54 -10.00 33.14 -14.24
C ASN A 54 -9.43 33.14 -12.82
N PHE A 55 -9.16 31.95 -12.28
CA PHE A 55 -8.74 31.75 -10.89
C PHE A 55 -7.43 30.95 -10.80
N THR A 56 -6.59 31.30 -9.82
CA THR A 56 -5.60 30.37 -9.27
C THR A 56 -6.14 29.83 -7.96
N LEU A 57 -6.08 28.52 -7.75
CA LEU A 57 -6.59 27.86 -6.56
C LEU A 57 -5.45 27.19 -5.79
N GLY A 58 -5.51 27.24 -4.47
CA GLY A 58 -4.85 26.30 -3.57
C GLY A 58 -5.94 25.39 -2.98
N VAL A 59 -5.70 24.09 -3.01
CA VAL A 59 -6.61 23.09 -2.46
C VAL A 59 -5.83 22.27 -1.43
N TYR A 60 -6.40 22.14 -0.24
CA TYR A 60 -5.73 21.56 0.92
C TYR A 60 -6.63 20.51 1.56
N LEU A 61 -6.15 19.28 1.68
CA LEU A 61 -6.79 18.24 2.48
C LEU A 61 -6.22 18.31 3.89
N ILE A 62 -7.05 18.73 4.84
CA ILE A 62 -6.67 19.00 6.22
C ILE A 62 -7.31 17.96 7.14
N ASP A 63 -6.50 17.32 7.96
CA ASP A 63 -6.91 16.53 9.12
C ASP A 63 -6.76 17.40 10.37
N PHE A 64 -7.89 17.78 10.98
CA PHE A 64 -7.95 18.61 12.18
C PHE A 64 -7.65 17.82 13.45
N LYS A 65 -7.62 16.50 13.38
CA LYS A 65 -7.54 15.61 14.54
C LYS A 65 -6.11 15.19 14.83
N CYS A 66 -5.25 15.01 13.82
CA CYS A 66 -3.86 14.61 14.06
C CYS A 66 -2.86 15.06 12.98
N LEU A 67 -3.05 14.66 11.73
CA LEU A 67 -1.98 14.68 10.72
C LEU A 67 -1.77 16.03 10.03
N GLY A 68 -2.67 17.00 10.24
CA GLY A 68 -2.60 18.31 9.60
C GLY A 68 -2.81 18.23 8.09
N ILE A 69 -1.96 18.89 7.31
CA ILE A 69 -2.10 18.96 5.85
C ILE A 69 -1.69 17.61 5.21
N LYS A 70 -2.67 16.74 4.95
CA LYS A 70 -2.48 15.39 4.36
C LYS A 70 -2.19 15.44 2.86
N ASP A 71 -2.74 16.42 2.15
CA ASP A 71 -2.46 16.67 0.74
C ASP A 71 -2.62 18.16 0.40
N ALA A 72 -1.92 18.62 -0.63
CA ALA A 72 -2.00 20.00 -1.10
C ALA A 72 -1.68 20.07 -2.58
N TYR A 73 -2.51 20.78 -3.35
CA TYR A 73 -2.22 21.03 -4.77
C TYR A 73 -2.75 22.39 -5.19
N PHE A 74 -2.36 22.82 -6.40
CA PHE A 74 -2.82 24.09 -6.96
C PHE A 74 -3.34 23.90 -8.39
N LYS A 75 -4.25 24.80 -8.79
CA LYS A 75 -4.68 24.96 -10.18
C LYS A 75 -4.35 26.37 -10.62
N PHE A 76 -3.80 26.51 -11.82
CA PHE A 76 -3.41 27.81 -12.38
C PHE A 76 -4.33 28.21 -13.53
N ASN A 77 -4.83 29.45 -13.47
CA ASN A 77 -5.62 30.08 -14.53
C ASN A 77 -6.86 29.25 -14.97
N LEU A 78 -7.58 28.73 -13.97
CA LEU A 78 -8.80 27.94 -14.11
C LEU A 78 -9.99 28.81 -14.51
N SER A 79 -10.85 28.33 -15.41
CA SER A 79 -12.08 29.03 -15.78
C SER A 79 -13.07 29.09 -14.61
N ALA A 80 -14.01 30.03 -14.63
CA ALA A 80 -15.09 30.09 -13.64
C ALA A 80 -15.91 28.80 -13.61
N ASP A 81 -16.29 28.26 -14.78
CA ASP A 81 -17.05 27.01 -14.87
C ASP A 81 -16.32 25.81 -14.26
N ASP A 82 -14.99 25.72 -14.44
CA ASP A 82 -14.20 24.64 -13.85
C ASP A 82 -13.94 24.86 -12.36
N PHE A 83 -13.91 26.12 -11.90
CA PHE A 83 -13.86 26.44 -10.48
C PHE A 83 -15.16 26.00 -9.78
N ASP A 84 -16.32 26.34 -10.35
CA ASP A 84 -17.62 25.94 -9.82
C ASP A 84 -17.75 24.40 -9.75
N LYS A 85 -17.28 23.66 -10.77
CA LYS A 85 -17.23 22.20 -10.74
C LYS A 85 -16.38 21.63 -9.59
N LEU A 86 -15.26 22.28 -9.26
CA LEU A 86 -14.42 21.83 -8.14
C LEU A 86 -15.08 22.10 -6.78
N VAL A 87 -15.78 23.23 -6.65
CA VAL A 87 -16.57 23.54 -5.46
C VAL A 87 -17.70 22.53 -5.31
N ASP A 88 -18.41 22.21 -6.39
CA ASP A 88 -19.48 21.20 -6.40
C ASP A 88 -18.95 19.81 -6.04
N LEU A 89 -17.77 19.44 -6.55
CA LEU A 89 -17.15 18.13 -6.29
C LEU A 89 -16.89 17.89 -4.80
N ILE A 90 -16.53 18.94 -4.04
CA ILE A 90 -16.30 18.83 -2.60
C ILE A 90 -17.54 19.15 -1.77
N GLY A 91 -18.70 19.42 -2.39
CA GLY A 91 -19.90 19.91 -1.67
C GLY A 91 -19.62 21.22 -0.93
N GLY A 92 -18.87 22.12 -1.55
CA GLY A 92 -18.24 23.26 -0.89
C GLY A 92 -19.24 24.33 -0.42
N VAL A 93 -19.09 24.75 0.83
CA VAL A 93 -19.76 25.93 1.39
C VAL A 93 -18.76 27.08 1.51
N GLU A 94 -19.21 28.30 1.20
CA GLU A 94 -18.35 29.49 1.21
C GLU A 94 -17.95 29.84 2.65
N ILE A 95 -16.66 30.11 2.88
CA ILE A 95 -16.10 30.56 4.17
C ILE A 95 -15.26 31.81 3.99
N ASP A 96 -15.12 32.58 5.09
CA ASP A 96 -14.24 33.73 5.11
C ASP A 96 -12.76 33.32 4.98
N TYR A 97 -11.99 34.13 4.28
CA TYR A 97 -10.57 33.88 4.06
C TYR A 97 -9.77 33.80 5.37
N ILE A 98 -10.06 34.65 6.37
CA ILE A 98 -9.38 34.62 7.66
C ILE A 98 -9.60 33.25 8.33
N LYS A 99 -10.81 32.69 8.20
CA LYS A 99 -11.12 31.35 8.71
C LYS A 99 -10.34 30.26 7.96
N ALA A 100 -10.35 30.30 6.63
CA ALA A 100 -9.60 29.34 5.80
C ALA A 100 -8.09 29.39 6.10
N HIS A 101 -7.53 30.59 6.24
CA HIS A 101 -6.11 30.81 6.53
C HIS A 101 -5.72 30.24 7.91
N ASN A 102 -6.47 30.57 8.96
CA ASN A 102 -6.23 30.04 10.31
C ASN A 102 -6.41 28.51 10.38
N MET A 103 -7.35 27.94 9.63
CA MET A 103 -7.53 26.48 9.56
C MET A 103 -6.31 25.79 8.96
N VAL A 104 -5.80 26.30 7.83
CA VAL A 104 -4.66 25.68 7.13
C VAL A 104 -3.37 25.81 7.95
N TYR A 105 -3.03 27.01 8.41
CA TYR A 105 -1.80 27.23 9.19
C TYR A 105 -1.89 26.66 10.61
N GLY A 106 -3.07 26.70 11.24
CA GLY A 106 -3.31 26.04 12.53
C GLY A 106 -3.12 24.53 12.43
N ALA A 107 -3.60 23.89 11.36
CA ALA A 107 -3.40 22.47 11.15
C ALA A 107 -1.93 22.10 10.91
N GLU A 108 -1.20 22.91 10.15
CA GLU A 108 0.24 22.75 9.97
C GLU A 108 0.98 22.85 11.32
N ALA A 109 0.69 23.89 12.12
CA ALA A 109 1.32 24.10 13.41
C ALA A 109 1.02 22.95 14.38
N PHE A 110 -0.25 22.56 14.50
CA PHE A 110 -0.68 21.46 15.37
C PHE A 110 -0.02 20.13 15.00
N ALA A 111 0.01 19.79 13.72
CA ALA A 111 0.64 18.56 13.25
C ALA A 111 2.16 18.57 13.45
N ASN A 112 2.82 19.72 13.28
CA ASN A 112 4.24 19.89 13.57
C ASN A 112 4.55 19.62 15.06
N ASP A 113 3.70 20.11 15.97
CA ASP A 113 3.82 19.82 17.42
C ASP A 113 3.65 18.33 17.73
N CYS A 114 2.87 17.61 16.92
CA CYS A 114 2.73 16.15 16.99
C CYS A 114 3.89 15.37 16.33
N GLY A 115 4.81 16.05 15.64
CA GLY A 115 5.94 15.47 14.94
C GLY A 115 5.70 15.15 13.45
N PHE A 116 4.57 15.59 12.89
CA PHE A 116 4.23 15.42 11.49
C PHE A 116 4.55 16.66 10.67
N LYS A 117 5.06 16.44 9.46
CA LYS A 117 5.28 17.52 8.48
C LYS A 117 4.13 17.55 7.49
N PRO A 118 3.75 18.72 6.97
CA PRO A 118 2.75 18.83 5.91
C PRO A 118 3.21 18.09 4.64
N HIS A 119 2.25 17.66 3.82
CA HIS A 119 2.52 17.01 2.54
C HIS A 119 3.52 17.81 1.69
N LYS A 120 4.41 17.13 0.95
CA LYS A 120 5.53 17.77 0.23
C LYS A 120 5.09 18.90 -0.73
N ASP A 121 3.90 18.79 -1.31
CA ASP A 121 3.38 19.75 -2.28
C ASP A 121 2.86 21.05 -1.62
N TRP A 122 2.70 21.03 -0.29
CA TRP A 122 2.50 22.24 0.52
C TRP A 122 3.61 23.28 0.31
N ALA A 123 4.86 22.84 0.04
CA ALA A 123 5.99 23.72 -0.24
C ALA A 123 5.77 24.67 -1.44
N ILE A 124 4.76 24.39 -2.27
CA ILE A 124 4.36 25.22 -3.41
C ILE A 124 2.96 25.78 -3.18
N ALA A 125 2.01 24.94 -2.78
CA ALA A 125 0.61 25.34 -2.64
C ALA A 125 0.38 26.41 -1.56
N GLN A 126 1.25 26.52 -0.55
CA GLN A 126 1.16 27.56 0.48
C GLN A 126 1.27 28.99 -0.07
N PHE A 127 1.89 29.19 -1.23
CA PHE A 127 2.04 30.54 -1.81
C PHE A 127 0.73 31.11 -2.36
N VAL A 128 -0.35 30.31 -2.41
CA VAL A 128 -1.69 30.84 -2.69
C VAL A 128 -2.24 31.59 -1.47
N LEU A 129 -1.87 31.19 -0.25
CA LEU A 129 -2.21 31.90 0.98
C LEU A 129 -1.29 33.12 1.19
N GLU A 130 -1.80 34.12 1.89
CA GLU A 130 -0.96 35.13 2.53
C GLU A 130 -0.03 34.48 3.55
N GLU A 131 1.09 35.12 3.82
CA GLU A 131 1.99 34.70 4.89
C GLU A 131 1.25 34.69 6.23
N ASP A 132 1.61 33.74 7.09
CA ASP A 132 1.14 33.69 8.46
C ASP A 132 1.87 34.76 9.29
N ASP A 133 1.34 35.98 9.25
CA ASP A 133 1.86 37.15 9.95
C ASP A 133 0.76 37.91 10.71
N GLU A 134 1.16 38.89 11.52
CA GLU A 134 0.26 39.66 12.39
C GLU A 134 -0.85 40.44 11.64
N LYS A 135 -0.84 40.49 10.29
CA LYS A 135 -1.88 41.15 9.50
C LYS A 135 -3.15 40.32 9.43
N ILE A 136 -3.08 39.00 9.61
CA ILE A 136 -4.25 38.12 9.64
C ILE A 136 -4.67 37.93 11.10
N PRO A 137 -5.91 38.31 11.48
CA PRO A 137 -6.39 38.07 12.83
C PRO A 137 -6.38 36.57 13.17
N ILE A 138 -5.79 36.23 14.31
CA ILE A 138 -5.83 34.87 14.84
C ILE A 138 -7.26 34.59 15.34
N ILE A 139 -7.82 33.48 14.90
CA ILE A 139 -9.08 32.94 15.43
C ILE A 139 -8.81 31.58 16.08
N GLU A 140 -9.61 31.26 17.10
CA GLU A 140 -9.51 29.98 17.78
C GLU A 140 -10.15 28.89 16.91
N ILE A 141 -9.34 27.92 16.48
CA ILE A 141 -9.77 26.70 15.79
C ILE A 141 -9.40 25.53 16.71
N GLU A 142 -10.36 24.63 16.94
CA GLU A 142 -10.14 23.44 17.73
C GLU A 142 -9.42 22.37 16.90
N PHE A 143 -8.38 21.77 17.47
CA PHE A 143 -7.61 20.69 16.87
C PHE A 143 -7.48 19.54 17.88
N GLY A 144 -7.44 18.31 17.36
CA GLY A 144 -7.48 17.10 18.18
C GLY A 144 -8.86 16.79 18.74
N GLU A 145 -8.88 15.94 19.77
CA GLU A 145 -10.06 15.61 20.57
C GLU A 145 -9.69 15.58 22.05
N ASP A 146 -10.53 16.21 22.89
CA ASP A 146 -10.28 16.35 24.33
C ASP A 146 -8.87 16.88 24.66
N GLY A 147 -8.34 17.76 23.80
CA GLY A 147 -7.01 18.35 23.92
C GLY A 147 -5.85 17.41 23.58
N LYS A 148 -6.11 16.28 22.90
CA LYS A 148 -5.11 15.32 22.45
C LYS A 148 -5.16 15.11 20.93
N PRO A 149 -4.04 14.82 20.26
CA PRO A 149 -4.08 14.34 18.88
C PRO A 149 -4.88 13.04 18.80
N ALA A 150 -5.78 12.92 17.83
CA ALA A 150 -6.61 11.75 17.59
C ALA A 150 -6.39 11.25 16.17
N TYR A 151 -5.68 10.13 16.04
CA TYR A 151 -5.42 9.54 14.73
C TYR A 151 -6.53 8.57 14.35
N TYR A 152 -7.21 8.88 13.24
CA TYR A 152 -8.18 8.01 12.58
C TYR A 152 -7.52 7.35 11.39
N VAL A 153 -7.52 6.01 11.36
CA VAL A 153 -7.05 5.25 10.20
C VAL A 153 -7.92 5.61 9.00
N GLY A 154 -7.31 6.18 7.97
CA GLY A 154 -7.99 6.44 6.70
C GLY A 154 -8.03 5.20 5.80
N PRO A 155 -8.95 5.17 4.81
CA PRO A 155 -9.13 4.03 3.91
C PRO A 155 -7.90 3.69 3.05
N ASN A 156 -6.96 4.63 2.91
CA ASN A 156 -5.72 4.45 2.15
C ASN A 156 -4.48 4.37 3.06
N ASP A 157 -4.64 4.31 4.38
CA ASP A 157 -3.52 4.24 5.30
C ASP A 157 -3.03 2.79 5.41
N THR A 158 -1.89 2.50 4.78
CA THR A 158 -1.26 1.18 4.88
C THR A 158 -0.80 0.92 6.32
N PRO A 159 -0.66 -0.35 6.74
CA PRO A 159 -0.19 -0.63 8.09
C PRO A 159 1.22 -0.10 8.40
N ALA A 160 2.12 -0.04 7.41
CA ALA A 160 3.42 0.62 7.54
C ALA A 160 3.27 2.12 7.87
N LYS A 161 2.34 2.81 7.19
CA LYS A 161 2.03 4.21 7.45
C LYS A 161 1.39 4.41 8.83
N ILE A 162 0.46 3.54 9.23
CA ILE A 162 -0.13 3.52 10.58
C ILE A 162 0.97 3.38 11.63
N LYS A 163 1.87 2.40 11.48
CA LYS A 163 2.99 2.16 12.40
C LYS A 163 3.94 3.36 12.47
N GLN A 164 4.25 3.97 11.34
CA GLN A 164 5.09 5.17 11.28
C GLN A 164 4.44 6.35 12.03
N ILE A 165 3.13 6.53 11.86
CA ILE A 165 2.33 7.56 12.54
C ILE A 165 2.33 7.33 14.05
N LEU A 166 2.00 6.11 14.48
CA LEU A 166 1.99 5.75 15.90
C LEU A 166 3.38 5.84 16.53
N ALA A 167 4.45 5.43 15.83
CA ALA A 167 5.82 5.58 16.32
C ALA A 167 6.23 7.06 16.48
N THR A 168 5.74 7.92 15.60
CA THR A 168 5.95 9.38 15.68
C THR A 168 5.22 9.95 16.88
N LEU A 169 3.96 9.58 17.09
CA LEU A 169 3.16 10.00 18.24
C LEU A 169 3.73 9.47 19.57
N ASP A 170 4.15 8.21 19.62
CA ASP A 170 4.82 7.61 20.78
C ASP A 170 6.09 8.38 21.18
N LYS A 171 6.86 8.80 20.18
CA LYS A 171 8.11 9.52 20.37
C LYS A 171 7.88 10.98 20.79
N THR A 172 6.90 11.65 20.19
CA THR A 172 6.69 13.09 20.37
C THR A 172 5.74 13.40 21.51
N MET A 173 4.62 12.68 21.61
CA MET A 173 3.56 12.89 22.58
C MET A 173 3.66 11.90 23.76
N GLY A 174 4.08 10.67 23.51
CA GLY A 174 4.02 9.56 24.47
C GLY A 174 2.70 8.79 24.40
N ARG A 175 2.77 7.47 24.65
CA ARG A 175 1.69 6.48 24.45
C ARG A 175 0.32 6.80 25.08
N GLU A 176 0.27 7.63 26.11
CA GLU A 176 -0.97 7.96 26.83
C GLU A 176 -1.54 9.35 26.45
N ASN A 177 -0.87 10.06 25.56
CA ASN A 177 -1.14 11.46 25.23
C ASN A 177 -1.71 11.67 23.81
N TYR A 178 -2.17 10.61 23.15
CA TYR A 178 -2.92 10.67 21.90
C TYR A 178 -4.03 9.60 21.89
N LEU A 179 -5.01 9.76 21.01
CA LEU A 179 -6.10 8.83 20.76
C LEU A 179 -5.86 8.13 19.41
N PHE A 180 -6.30 6.89 19.30
CA PHE A 180 -6.17 6.09 18.10
C PHE A 180 -7.48 5.37 17.82
N TYR A 181 -8.04 5.61 16.64
CA TYR A 181 -9.31 5.07 16.16
C TYR A 181 -9.10 4.37 14.83
N TYR A 182 -9.71 3.21 14.69
CA TYR A 182 -9.78 2.44 13.45
C TYR A 182 -11.24 1.99 13.29
N ASP A 183 -11.75 2.01 12.06
CA ASP A 183 -13.11 1.54 11.80
C ASP A 183 -13.13 0.01 11.82
N GLU A 184 -14.13 -0.58 12.50
CA GLU A 184 -14.32 -2.03 12.59
C GLU A 184 -15.17 -2.56 11.41
N ASP A 185 -15.82 -1.68 10.63
CA ASP A 185 -16.82 -2.02 9.61
C ASP A 185 -16.42 -1.71 8.14
N ASP A 186 -15.21 -1.19 7.88
CA ASP A 186 -14.66 -1.12 6.51
C ASP A 186 -14.06 -2.49 6.15
N ASP A 187 -14.72 -3.19 5.21
CA ASP A 187 -14.39 -4.50 4.59
C ASP A 187 -13.00 -4.53 3.89
N VAL A 188 -11.92 -4.15 4.59
CA VAL A 188 -10.50 -4.26 4.16
C VAL A 188 -9.83 -5.45 4.85
N PHE A 189 -10.56 -6.19 5.70
CA PHE A 189 -10.05 -7.29 6.51
C PHE A 189 -11.02 -8.48 6.64
N ASP A 190 -11.81 -8.76 5.60
CA ASP A 190 -12.62 -9.98 5.55
C ASP A 190 -12.32 -10.77 4.27
N ASP A 191 -11.17 -11.43 4.27
CA ASP A 191 -10.98 -12.66 3.49
C ASP A 191 -10.80 -13.80 4.49
N GLU A 192 -11.63 -14.84 4.30
CA GLU A 192 -11.74 -16.04 5.11
C GLU A 192 -10.37 -16.65 5.48
N LEU A 193 -9.98 -16.47 6.75
CA LEU A 193 -8.95 -17.27 7.40
C LEU A 193 -9.37 -18.75 7.42
N ILE A 194 -8.93 -19.52 6.42
CA ILE A 194 -9.05 -20.99 6.44
C ILE A 194 -7.98 -21.56 7.38
N PHE A 195 -8.34 -21.73 8.65
CA PHE A 195 -7.60 -22.55 9.61
C PHE A 195 -8.22 -23.95 9.70
N PRO A 196 -7.44 -25.02 9.50
CA PRO A 196 -7.78 -26.32 10.06
C PRO A 196 -6.69 -26.77 11.07
N ASP A 197 -6.96 -27.15 12.31
CA ASP A 197 -8.14 -27.06 13.20
C ASP A 197 -7.67 -27.15 14.69
N ASP A 198 -6.61 -27.91 14.99
CA ASP A 198 -6.30 -28.39 16.36
C ASP A 198 -5.77 -27.45 17.49
N ASP A 199 -5.03 -26.35 17.22
CA ASP A 199 -4.33 -25.60 18.29
C ASP A 199 -4.26 -24.06 18.10
N PHE A 200 -5.06 -23.53 17.17
CA PHE A 200 -5.41 -22.10 17.09
C PHE A 200 -6.39 -21.72 18.23
N ASP A 201 -7.22 -22.68 18.63
CA ASP A 201 -8.32 -22.60 19.60
C ASP A 201 -7.95 -22.29 21.06
N LYS A 202 -6.67 -22.22 21.42
CA LYS A 202 -6.21 -21.85 22.79
C LYS A 202 -5.54 -20.48 22.90
N ILE A 203 -5.28 -19.81 21.78
CA ILE A 203 -5.00 -18.36 21.78
C ILE A 203 -6.31 -17.58 22.10
N LEU A 204 -7.45 -18.26 21.94
CA LEU A 204 -8.85 -17.85 22.09
C LEU A 204 -9.40 -17.79 23.54
N ASP A 205 -8.59 -17.96 24.59
CA ASP A 205 -9.10 -17.98 25.98
C ASP A 205 -9.36 -16.59 26.61
N GLY A 206 -9.82 -15.62 25.81
CA GLY A 206 -10.68 -14.54 26.34
C GLY A 206 -10.28 -13.07 26.12
N LYS A 207 -9.50 -12.72 25.07
CA LYS A 207 -9.34 -11.31 24.63
C LYS A 207 -9.41 -11.19 23.10
N LYS A 208 -10.01 -10.08 22.61
CA LYS A 208 -10.22 -9.73 21.20
C LYS A 208 -8.92 -9.96 20.40
N LEU A 209 -9.00 -10.71 19.29
CA LEU A 209 -7.85 -11.16 18.50
C LEU A 209 -7.14 -9.97 17.81
N PRO A 210 -5.80 -9.88 17.86
CA PRO A 210 -5.04 -8.99 16.99
C PRO A 210 -5.09 -9.49 15.53
N ASN A 211 -5.12 -8.58 14.55
CA ASN A 211 -4.99 -8.96 13.14
C ASN A 211 -3.61 -9.64 12.88
N LEU A 212 -3.47 -10.37 11.76
CA LEU A 212 -2.30 -11.20 11.50
C LEU A 212 -0.97 -10.43 11.61
N MET A 213 -0.96 -9.17 11.19
CA MET A 213 0.20 -8.30 11.30
C MET A 213 0.56 -7.93 12.74
N GLN A 214 -0.43 -7.57 13.55
CA GLN A 214 -0.22 -7.33 14.97
C GLN A 214 0.29 -8.60 15.68
N LEU A 215 -0.29 -9.75 15.35
CA LEU A 215 0.17 -11.04 15.86
C LEU A 215 1.63 -11.31 15.49
N TYR A 216 2.00 -11.07 14.23
CA TYR A 216 3.36 -11.21 13.74
C TYR A 216 4.34 -10.36 14.56
N PHE A 217 4.07 -9.06 14.74
CA PHE A 217 4.97 -8.19 15.49
C PHE A 217 5.05 -8.51 16.99
N ILE A 218 3.94 -8.92 17.61
CA ILE A 218 3.92 -9.38 19.02
C ILE A 218 4.80 -10.62 19.19
N LEU A 219 4.68 -11.58 18.28
CA LEU A 219 5.48 -12.80 18.30
C LEU A 219 6.95 -12.51 17.99
N LEU A 220 7.23 -11.61 17.04
CA LEU A 220 8.58 -11.18 16.71
C LEU A 220 9.29 -10.55 17.92
N GLU A 221 8.63 -9.61 18.62
CA GLU A 221 9.17 -9.01 19.85
C GLU A 221 9.40 -10.08 20.94
N GLY A 222 8.46 -11.02 21.07
CA GLY A 222 8.57 -12.14 21.99
C GLY A 222 9.74 -13.07 21.67
N TYR A 223 9.95 -13.34 20.38
CA TYR A 223 11.02 -14.18 19.84
C TYR A 223 12.39 -13.54 20.06
N ASP A 224 12.56 -12.27 19.68
CA ASP A 224 13.81 -11.51 19.85
C ASP A 224 14.25 -11.44 21.31
N ARG A 225 13.30 -11.21 22.22
CA ARG A 225 13.57 -11.12 23.66
C ARG A 225 14.06 -12.45 24.25
N GLN A 226 13.50 -13.57 23.80
CA GLN A 226 13.65 -14.87 24.48
C GLN A 226 14.64 -15.82 23.80
N VAL A 227 14.66 -15.85 22.47
CA VAL A 227 15.41 -16.84 21.69
C VAL A 227 16.83 -16.34 21.39
N LYS A 228 17.02 -15.02 21.29
CA LYS A 228 18.22 -14.32 20.77
C LYS A 228 18.61 -14.82 19.37
N PRO A 229 18.53 -14.00 18.32
CA PRO A 229 18.81 -14.45 16.95
C PRO A 229 20.23 -15.00 16.81
N LYS A 230 20.41 -16.02 15.95
CA LYS A 230 21.74 -16.54 15.63
C LYS A 230 22.55 -15.49 14.86
N VAL A 231 23.87 -15.49 15.06
CA VAL A 231 24.81 -14.51 14.47
C VAL A 231 24.97 -14.63 12.94
N ALA A 232 24.41 -15.67 12.30
CA ALA A 232 24.48 -15.85 10.85
C ALA A 232 23.08 -16.11 10.28
N ILE A 233 22.46 -15.05 9.74
CA ILE A 233 21.22 -15.11 8.95
C ILE A 233 21.64 -15.38 7.49
N ASN A 234 20.93 -16.28 6.80
CA ASN A 234 21.27 -16.67 5.42
C ASN A 234 20.69 -15.72 4.36
N LEU A 235 19.76 -14.86 4.77
CA LEU A 235 19.12 -13.84 3.96
C LEU A 235 19.31 -12.47 4.61
N ASP A 236 19.93 -11.55 3.88
CA ASP A 236 20.16 -10.18 4.32
C ASP A 236 18.98 -9.30 3.87
N GLU A 237 18.25 -8.74 4.82
CA GLU A 237 17.06 -7.91 4.57
C GLU A 237 17.41 -6.65 3.77
N ASP A 238 18.57 -6.03 4.02
CA ASP A 238 18.98 -4.81 3.32
C ASP A 238 19.19 -5.09 1.82
N LEU A 239 19.80 -6.23 1.49
CA LEU A 239 20.00 -6.65 0.10
C LEU A 239 18.68 -6.99 -0.60
N VAL A 240 17.68 -7.50 0.13
CA VAL A 240 16.35 -7.72 -0.46
C VAL A 240 15.64 -6.39 -0.68
N GLY A 241 15.77 -5.45 0.26
CA GLY A 241 15.29 -4.08 0.10
C GLY A 241 15.86 -3.40 -1.14
N GLU A 242 17.17 -3.53 -1.38
CA GLU A 242 17.82 -3.03 -2.60
C GLU A 242 17.21 -3.65 -3.88
N ILE A 243 16.93 -4.96 -3.89
CA ILE A 243 16.28 -5.61 -5.04
C ILE A 243 14.87 -5.06 -5.27
N LEU A 244 14.10 -4.87 -4.21
CA LEU A 244 12.76 -4.29 -4.28
C LEU A 244 12.83 -2.86 -4.85
N GLU A 245 13.73 -2.02 -4.34
CA GLU A 245 13.83 -0.62 -4.76
C GLU A 245 14.39 -0.44 -6.19
N GLU A 246 15.40 -1.22 -6.57
CA GLU A 246 16.13 -1.00 -7.82
C GLU A 246 15.59 -1.80 -9.02
N MET A 247 14.99 -2.97 -8.76
CA MET A 247 14.64 -3.93 -9.82
C MET A 247 13.15 -4.24 -9.90
N VAL A 248 12.33 -3.88 -8.90
CA VAL A 248 10.89 -4.11 -8.96
C VAL A 248 10.17 -2.89 -9.51
N VAL A 249 9.29 -3.14 -10.47
CA VAL A 249 8.43 -2.11 -11.07
C VAL A 249 6.98 -2.46 -10.75
N GLY A 250 6.27 -1.54 -10.10
CA GLY A 250 4.85 -1.72 -9.76
C GLY A 250 3.95 -1.84 -10.99
N ASN A 251 2.80 -2.49 -10.80
CA ASN A 251 1.75 -2.70 -11.82
C ASN A 251 2.14 -3.58 -13.02
N PHE A 252 3.02 -4.58 -12.82
CA PHE A 252 3.31 -5.59 -13.84
C PHE A 252 2.92 -6.98 -13.34
N TYR A 253 2.31 -7.81 -14.18
CA TYR A 253 2.23 -9.27 -13.98
C TYR A 253 3.27 -10.04 -14.79
N THR A 254 3.77 -9.45 -15.89
CA THR A 254 4.64 -10.15 -16.86
C THR A 254 5.68 -9.22 -17.49
N ILE A 255 6.65 -9.82 -18.21
CA ILE A 255 7.68 -9.11 -18.99
C ILE A 255 7.10 -8.33 -20.18
N ASN A 256 5.87 -8.67 -20.62
CA ASN A 256 5.25 -8.14 -21.83
C ASN A 256 3.89 -7.48 -21.52
N ASN A 257 3.81 -6.18 -21.74
CA ASN A 257 2.59 -5.39 -21.52
C ASN A 257 1.37 -5.93 -22.30
N ASP A 258 1.57 -6.51 -23.48
CA ASP A 258 0.48 -7.11 -24.27
C ASP A 258 -0.05 -8.37 -23.57
N LEU A 259 0.85 -9.21 -23.07
CA LEU A 259 0.48 -10.43 -22.34
C LEU A 259 -0.18 -10.10 -21.01
N GLU A 260 0.27 -9.05 -20.34
CA GLU A 260 -0.37 -8.56 -19.11
C GLU A 260 -1.80 -8.11 -19.35
N ALA A 261 -2.05 -7.28 -20.38
CA ALA A 261 -3.40 -6.86 -20.72
C ALA A 261 -4.30 -8.06 -21.11
N GLU A 262 -3.73 -9.07 -21.78
CA GLU A 262 -4.42 -10.34 -22.07
C GLU A 262 -4.76 -11.13 -20.81
N ILE A 263 -3.86 -11.19 -19.83
CA ILE A 263 -4.08 -11.87 -18.55
C ILE A 263 -5.12 -11.12 -17.73
N SER A 264 -4.98 -9.82 -17.52
CA SER A 264 -5.94 -9.02 -16.73
C SER A 264 -7.35 -9.15 -17.31
N LYS A 265 -7.51 -8.99 -18.63
CA LYS A 265 -8.81 -9.20 -19.29
C LYS A 265 -9.34 -10.63 -19.14
N CYS A 266 -8.46 -11.63 -19.12
CA CYS A 266 -8.83 -13.02 -18.92
C CYS A 266 -9.35 -13.27 -17.50
N VAL A 267 -8.70 -12.68 -16.49
CA VAL A 267 -9.13 -12.72 -15.09
C VAL A 267 -10.50 -12.10 -14.95
N ASP A 268 -10.68 -10.85 -15.39
CA ASP A 268 -11.95 -10.13 -15.27
C ASP A 268 -13.11 -10.88 -15.96
N LEU A 269 -12.85 -11.55 -17.08
CA LEU A 269 -13.89 -12.26 -17.84
C LEU A 269 -14.28 -13.60 -17.20
N HIS A 270 -13.39 -14.22 -16.43
CA HIS A 270 -13.53 -15.61 -15.98
C HIS A 270 -13.40 -15.80 -14.46
N GLU A 271 -13.31 -14.71 -13.69
CA GLU A 271 -13.20 -14.65 -12.23
C GLU A 271 -14.12 -15.66 -11.52
N ALA A 272 -15.43 -15.61 -11.79
CA ALA A 272 -16.39 -16.53 -11.18
C ALA A 272 -16.05 -18.03 -11.40
N ILE A 273 -15.50 -18.39 -12.56
CA ILE A 273 -15.07 -19.78 -12.85
C ILE A 273 -13.81 -20.12 -12.06
N PHE A 274 -12.90 -19.15 -11.90
CA PHE A 274 -11.68 -19.34 -11.16
C PHE A 274 -11.96 -19.54 -9.67
N ASP A 275 -12.93 -18.85 -9.10
CA ASP A 275 -13.24 -18.89 -7.66
C ASP A 275 -14.07 -20.10 -7.21
N GLU A 276 -14.86 -20.71 -8.10
CA GLU A 276 -15.73 -21.85 -7.73
C GLU A 276 -14.98 -23.11 -7.24
N LYS A 277 -13.69 -23.26 -7.58
CA LYS A 277 -12.77 -24.37 -7.22
C LYS A 277 -13.43 -25.77 -7.18
N CYS A 278 -14.26 -26.11 -8.16
CA CYS A 278 -15.03 -27.36 -8.24
C CYS A 278 -14.72 -28.19 -9.49
N ALA A 279 -15.36 -29.37 -9.63
CA ALA A 279 -15.15 -30.23 -10.80
C ALA A 279 -15.61 -29.58 -12.12
N ASP A 280 -16.70 -28.82 -12.08
CA ASP A 280 -17.25 -28.14 -13.26
C ASP A 280 -16.37 -26.97 -13.69
N SER A 281 -15.85 -26.18 -12.74
CA SER A 281 -14.88 -25.11 -13.04
C SER A 281 -13.60 -25.66 -13.68
N ILE A 282 -13.07 -26.79 -13.18
CA ILE A 282 -11.92 -27.46 -13.81
C ILE A 282 -12.23 -27.80 -15.29
N VAL A 283 -13.43 -28.30 -15.59
CA VAL A 283 -13.83 -28.64 -16.96
C VAL A 283 -13.92 -27.39 -17.84
N GLU A 284 -14.49 -26.30 -17.34
CA GLU A 284 -14.58 -25.04 -18.07
C GLU A 284 -13.19 -24.41 -18.31
N ILE A 285 -12.30 -24.40 -17.32
CA ILE A 285 -10.94 -23.88 -17.51
C ILE A 285 -10.17 -24.72 -18.53
N ASN A 286 -10.33 -26.05 -18.53
CA ASN A 286 -9.74 -26.89 -19.59
C ASN A 286 -10.27 -26.52 -20.99
N LYS A 287 -11.57 -26.21 -21.14
CA LYS A 287 -12.14 -25.74 -22.42
C LYS A 287 -11.57 -24.39 -22.82
N LEU A 288 -11.38 -23.48 -21.87
CA LEU A 288 -10.77 -22.17 -22.10
C LEU A 288 -9.31 -22.30 -22.52
N LEU A 289 -8.55 -23.18 -21.85
CA LEU A 289 -7.17 -23.49 -22.19
C LEU A 289 -7.04 -24.04 -23.63
N ILE A 290 -7.93 -24.96 -24.04
CA ILE A 290 -7.92 -25.50 -25.42
C ILE A 290 -8.14 -24.39 -26.46
N LYS A 291 -9.00 -23.41 -26.16
CA LYS A 291 -9.27 -22.28 -27.06
C LYS A 291 -8.13 -21.25 -27.05
N ASN A 292 -7.46 -21.09 -25.92
CA ASN A 292 -6.46 -20.05 -25.69
C ASN A 292 -5.15 -20.65 -25.10
N PRO A 293 -4.47 -21.55 -25.83
CA PRO A 293 -3.33 -22.31 -25.28
C PRO A 293 -2.10 -21.46 -24.95
N ASN A 294 -2.06 -20.21 -25.43
CA ASN A 294 -0.96 -19.27 -25.24
C ASN A 294 -1.15 -18.34 -24.03
N ASN A 295 -2.27 -18.44 -23.31
CA ASN A 295 -2.47 -17.66 -22.09
C ASN A 295 -1.96 -18.47 -20.89
N PRO A 296 -0.91 -18.01 -20.18
CA PRO A 296 -0.29 -18.77 -19.10
C PRO A 296 -1.18 -18.85 -17.84
N TYR A 297 -2.15 -17.95 -17.68
CA TYR A 297 -3.00 -17.89 -16.49
C TYR A 297 -3.91 -19.12 -16.36
N PHE A 298 -4.39 -19.69 -17.47
CA PHE A 298 -5.15 -20.95 -17.42
C PHE A 298 -4.33 -22.14 -16.91
N TYR A 299 -3.01 -22.12 -17.09
CA TYR A 299 -2.13 -23.16 -16.54
C TYR A 299 -1.95 -22.97 -15.03
N ILE A 300 -1.87 -21.74 -14.54
CA ILE A 300 -1.90 -21.41 -13.11
C ILE A 300 -3.21 -21.92 -12.50
N GLU A 301 -4.35 -21.53 -13.06
CA GLU A 301 -5.65 -21.87 -12.48
C GLU A 301 -5.91 -23.37 -12.46
N LEU A 302 -5.58 -24.09 -13.54
CA LEU A 302 -5.66 -25.55 -13.53
C LEU A 302 -4.70 -26.19 -12.53
N PHE A 303 -3.48 -25.66 -12.40
CA PHE A 303 -2.54 -26.14 -11.40
C PHE A 303 -3.11 -26.00 -9.99
N LEU A 304 -3.58 -24.80 -9.63
CA LEU A 304 -4.17 -24.49 -8.34
C LEU A 304 -5.42 -25.35 -8.07
N GLN A 305 -6.35 -25.45 -9.03
CA GLN A 305 -7.56 -26.26 -8.86
C GLN A 305 -7.25 -27.76 -8.78
N TYR A 306 -6.25 -28.26 -9.51
CA TYR A 306 -5.81 -29.65 -9.34
C TYR A 306 -5.13 -29.90 -7.99
N LYS A 307 -4.38 -28.93 -7.46
CA LYS A 307 -3.81 -29.01 -6.11
C LYS A 307 -4.91 -29.01 -5.05
N HIS A 308 -5.88 -28.11 -5.16
CA HIS A 308 -7.05 -28.04 -4.28
C HIS A 308 -7.86 -29.35 -4.29
N ALA A 309 -8.13 -29.90 -5.49
CA ALA A 309 -8.82 -31.18 -5.67
C ALA A 309 -7.94 -32.41 -5.39
N GLN A 310 -6.70 -32.24 -4.91
CA GLN A 310 -5.72 -33.29 -4.62
C GLN A 310 -5.37 -34.19 -5.82
N PHE A 311 -5.57 -33.71 -7.05
CA PHE A 311 -5.16 -34.36 -8.29
C PHE A 311 -3.68 -34.12 -8.61
N ASN A 312 -2.79 -34.53 -7.70
CA ASN A 312 -1.35 -34.24 -7.74
C ASN A 312 -0.65 -34.65 -9.05
N SER A 313 -1.05 -35.77 -9.67
CA SER A 313 -0.48 -36.18 -10.96
C SER A 313 -0.82 -35.21 -12.09
N LYS A 314 -2.07 -34.71 -12.12
CA LYS A 314 -2.52 -33.73 -13.12
C LYS A 314 -1.90 -32.35 -12.86
N ALA A 315 -1.79 -31.95 -11.59
CA ALA A 315 -1.06 -30.73 -11.20
C ALA A 315 0.39 -30.76 -11.70
N LYS A 316 1.11 -31.88 -11.52
CA LYS A 316 2.47 -32.05 -12.01
C LYS A 316 2.58 -32.02 -13.54
N GLU A 317 1.59 -32.60 -14.24
CA GLU A 317 1.54 -32.58 -15.70
C GLU A 317 1.33 -31.15 -16.24
N ILE A 318 0.33 -30.42 -15.72
CA ILE A 318 0.04 -29.06 -16.18
C ILE A 318 1.16 -28.08 -15.79
N ALA A 319 1.79 -28.25 -14.63
CA ALA A 319 2.98 -27.48 -14.23
C ALA A 319 4.13 -27.68 -15.21
N LYS A 320 4.44 -28.94 -15.57
CA LYS A 320 5.49 -29.24 -16.55
C LYS A 320 5.17 -28.65 -17.92
N GLN A 321 3.92 -28.72 -18.35
CA GLN A 321 3.47 -28.17 -19.62
C GLN A 321 3.60 -26.64 -19.64
N GLY A 322 3.03 -25.95 -18.66
CA GLY A 322 3.06 -24.48 -18.63
C GLY A 322 4.48 -23.93 -18.43
N MET A 323 5.32 -24.53 -17.57
CA MET A 323 6.73 -24.10 -17.44
C MET A 323 7.55 -24.33 -18.71
N LEU A 324 7.21 -25.33 -19.54
CA LEU A 324 7.87 -25.55 -20.82
C LEU A 324 7.44 -24.50 -21.87
N LEU A 325 6.17 -24.09 -21.85
CA LEU A 325 5.61 -23.12 -22.79
C LEU A 325 5.95 -21.67 -22.41
N PHE A 326 6.01 -21.37 -21.11
CA PHE A 326 6.23 -20.03 -20.57
C PHE A 326 7.42 -20.01 -19.59
N PRO A 327 8.64 -20.35 -20.04
CA PRO A 327 9.81 -20.46 -19.16
C PRO A 327 10.19 -19.15 -18.46
N ASP A 328 9.82 -18.01 -19.06
CA ASP A 328 10.10 -16.67 -18.54
C ASP A 328 8.94 -16.07 -17.72
N PHE A 329 7.80 -16.77 -17.62
CA PHE A 329 6.70 -16.36 -16.75
C PHE A 329 6.94 -16.86 -15.33
N LEU A 330 7.75 -16.11 -14.58
CA LEU A 330 8.31 -16.56 -13.31
C LEU A 330 7.23 -16.74 -12.22
N TYR A 331 6.13 -15.98 -12.29
CA TYR A 331 5.00 -16.13 -11.36
C TYR A 331 4.53 -17.58 -11.25
N PHE A 332 4.28 -18.25 -12.39
CA PHE A 332 3.86 -19.66 -12.37
C PHE A 332 4.97 -20.58 -11.85
N ARG A 333 6.22 -20.30 -12.21
CA ARG A 333 7.38 -21.08 -11.75
C ARG A 333 7.54 -21.03 -10.23
N PHE A 334 7.36 -19.86 -9.62
CA PHE A 334 7.45 -19.67 -8.16
C PHE A 334 6.30 -20.34 -7.44
N LEU A 335 5.09 -20.23 -7.99
CA LEU A 335 3.92 -20.92 -7.46
C LEU A 335 4.11 -22.45 -7.44
N VAL A 336 4.68 -23.03 -8.49
CA VAL A 336 5.04 -24.45 -8.52
C VAL A 336 6.17 -24.77 -7.54
N ALA A 337 7.17 -23.89 -7.41
CA ALA A 337 8.28 -24.06 -6.45
C ALA A 337 7.76 -24.14 -5.01
N HIS A 338 6.92 -23.17 -4.60
CA HIS A 338 6.25 -23.14 -3.31
C HIS A 338 5.45 -24.42 -3.05
N ALA A 339 4.61 -24.83 -4.01
CA ALA A 339 3.79 -26.03 -3.86
C ALA A 339 4.61 -27.32 -3.69
N GLU A 340 5.78 -27.44 -4.34
CA GLU A 340 6.67 -28.60 -4.14
C GLU A 340 7.32 -28.59 -2.75
N MET A 341 7.61 -27.42 -2.18
CA MET A 341 8.13 -27.29 -0.81
C MET A 341 7.07 -27.68 0.21
N VAL A 342 5.84 -27.17 0.06
CA VAL A 342 4.68 -27.53 0.90
C VAL A 342 4.37 -29.03 0.81
N ASP A 343 4.56 -29.65 -0.36
CA ASP A 343 4.42 -31.11 -0.54
C ASP A 343 5.60 -31.92 0.07
N GLY A 344 6.59 -31.25 0.66
CA GLY A 344 7.75 -31.84 1.33
C GLY A 344 8.97 -32.12 0.44
N ASP A 345 8.95 -31.76 -0.85
CA ASP A 345 10.11 -31.88 -1.76
C ASP A 345 10.88 -30.55 -1.85
N ILE A 346 11.43 -30.15 -0.69
CA ILE A 346 12.09 -28.85 -0.45
C ILE A 346 13.21 -28.59 -1.48
N GLU A 347 14.04 -29.59 -1.76
CA GLU A 347 15.18 -29.45 -2.68
C GLU A 347 14.73 -29.24 -4.12
N LYS A 348 13.64 -29.89 -4.54
CA LYS A 348 13.07 -29.69 -5.87
C LYS A 348 12.47 -28.31 -6.01
N GLY A 349 11.72 -27.83 -5.00
CA GLY A 349 11.23 -26.47 -4.94
C GLY A 349 12.37 -25.46 -5.02
N PHE A 350 13.42 -25.63 -4.22
CA PHE A 350 14.56 -24.71 -4.20
C PHE A 350 15.33 -24.70 -5.53
N LYS A 351 15.44 -25.85 -6.19
CA LYS A 351 15.99 -25.94 -7.55
C LYS A 351 15.15 -25.18 -8.58
N LEU A 352 13.83 -25.14 -8.43
CA LEU A 352 12.97 -24.31 -9.28
C LEU A 352 13.24 -22.81 -9.04
N LEU A 353 13.76 -22.41 -7.89
CA LEU A 353 14.26 -21.05 -7.63
C LEU A 353 15.73 -20.83 -8.05
N ASN A 354 16.27 -21.72 -8.88
CA ASN A 354 17.68 -21.74 -9.28
C ASN A 354 18.66 -21.83 -8.09
N SER A 355 18.21 -22.41 -6.97
CA SER A 355 19.01 -22.62 -5.76
C SER A 355 19.68 -21.35 -5.25
N ASN A 356 18.97 -20.23 -5.29
CA ASN A 356 19.43 -18.94 -4.80
C ASN A 356 18.38 -18.28 -3.91
N TYR A 357 18.82 -17.48 -2.93
CA TYR A 357 17.96 -16.77 -1.97
C TYR A 357 17.58 -15.36 -2.44
N TYR A 358 18.27 -14.81 -3.44
CA TYR A 358 18.04 -13.47 -3.96
C TYR A 358 17.47 -13.54 -5.37
N LEU A 359 16.34 -12.86 -5.60
CA LEU A 359 15.60 -12.90 -6.86
C LEU A 359 16.47 -12.53 -8.07
N ASN A 360 17.26 -11.45 -7.95
CA ASN A 360 18.16 -10.97 -9.00
C ASN A 360 19.29 -11.95 -9.33
N GLN A 361 19.80 -12.69 -8.34
CA GLN A 361 20.83 -13.71 -8.55
C GLN A 361 20.26 -15.02 -9.06
N ALA A 362 19.01 -15.35 -8.69
CA ALA A 362 18.28 -16.48 -9.22
C ALA A 362 17.99 -16.30 -10.71
N PHE A 363 17.73 -15.06 -11.17
CA PHE A 363 17.39 -14.73 -12.56
C PHE A 363 18.26 -13.59 -13.10
N PRO A 364 19.58 -13.78 -13.24
CA PRO A 364 20.53 -12.70 -13.57
C PRO A 364 20.36 -12.13 -14.98
N GLN A 365 19.60 -12.81 -15.84
CA GLN A 365 19.23 -12.34 -17.18
C GLN A 365 18.13 -11.27 -17.17
N ARG A 366 17.44 -11.08 -16.04
CA ARG A 366 16.33 -10.11 -15.88
C ARG A 366 16.85 -8.83 -15.24
N THR A 367 16.50 -7.70 -15.83
CA THR A 367 16.82 -6.36 -15.28
C THR A 367 15.69 -5.79 -14.43
N THR A 368 14.46 -6.27 -14.63
CA THR A 368 13.29 -5.84 -13.87
C THR A 368 12.38 -7.03 -13.54
N PHE A 369 11.67 -6.92 -12.43
CA PHE A 369 10.67 -7.85 -11.93
C PHE A 369 9.38 -7.11 -11.57
N SER A 370 8.29 -7.85 -11.52
CA SER A 370 7.04 -7.37 -10.93
C SER A 370 7.01 -7.53 -9.42
N GLU A 371 6.14 -6.76 -8.76
CA GLU A 371 5.86 -6.91 -7.32
C GLU A 371 5.36 -8.33 -7.02
N GLY A 372 4.41 -8.85 -7.80
CA GLY A 372 3.94 -10.23 -7.64
C GLY A 372 5.05 -11.28 -7.80
N GLU A 373 5.97 -11.13 -8.77
CA GLU A 373 7.14 -12.01 -8.87
C GLU A 373 8.00 -11.98 -7.60
N LEU A 374 8.20 -10.80 -7.00
CA LEU A 374 8.93 -10.66 -5.75
C LEU A 374 8.21 -11.36 -4.58
N MET A 375 6.91 -11.09 -4.41
CA MET A 375 6.11 -11.67 -3.32
C MET A 375 6.10 -13.19 -3.37
N PHE A 376 5.81 -13.78 -4.54
CA PHE A 376 5.82 -15.24 -4.68
C PHE A 376 7.21 -15.86 -4.50
N PHE A 377 8.26 -15.17 -4.95
CA PHE A 377 9.62 -15.65 -4.73
C PHE A 377 9.95 -15.71 -3.23
N TYR A 378 9.73 -14.63 -2.48
CA TYR A 378 10.07 -14.60 -1.06
C TYR A 378 9.10 -15.38 -0.18
N ALA A 379 7.84 -15.57 -0.58
CA ALA A 379 6.95 -16.56 0.05
C ALA A 379 7.51 -17.99 -0.12
N SER A 380 8.04 -18.33 -1.30
CA SER A 380 8.70 -19.62 -1.53
C SER A 380 9.99 -19.78 -0.72
N ILE A 381 10.81 -18.74 -0.63
CA ILE A 381 12.04 -18.76 0.19
C ILE A 381 11.71 -18.86 1.68
N CYS A 382 10.63 -18.20 2.12
CA CYS A 382 10.12 -18.33 3.48
C CYS A 382 9.80 -19.79 3.81
N GLU A 383 9.02 -20.46 2.95
CA GLU A 383 8.66 -21.88 3.13
C GLU A 383 9.91 -22.77 3.18
N TYR A 384 10.89 -22.52 2.29
CA TYR A 384 12.18 -23.22 2.32
C TYR A 384 12.88 -23.08 3.67
N PHE A 385 12.94 -21.87 4.24
CA PHE A 385 13.61 -21.63 5.52
C PHE A 385 12.83 -22.21 6.71
N LEU A 386 11.49 -22.14 6.70
CA LEU A 386 10.64 -22.76 7.71
C LEU A 386 10.87 -24.27 7.76
N GLU A 387 10.88 -24.93 6.61
CA GLU A 387 11.14 -26.38 6.50
C GLU A 387 12.57 -26.78 6.91
N LYS A 388 13.56 -25.90 6.70
CA LYS A 388 14.93 -26.09 7.21
C LYS A 388 15.07 -25.76 8.70
N GLY A 389 14.04 -25.21 9.34
CA GLY A 389 14.06 -24.74 10.72
C GLY A 389 14.92 -23.49 10.94
N ASP A 390 15.21 -22.73 9.88
CA ASP A 390 15.93 -21.46 9.88
C ASP A 390 14.95 -20.30 10.04
N ILE A 391 14.41 -20.17 11.25
CA ILE A 391 13.34 -19.21 11.56
C ILE A 391 13.84 -17.77 11.40
N ASP A 392 15.11 -17.48 11.68
CA ASP A 392 15.68 -16.14 11.55
C ASP A 392 15.67 -15.69 10.07
N SER A 393 16.02 -16.57 9.13
CA SER A 393 15.96 -16.26 7.70
C SER A 393 14.52 -16.26 7.15
N ALA A 394 13.61 -17.03 7.75
CA ALA A 394 12.17 -16.95 7.44
C ALA A 394 11.56 -15.63 7.92
N ILE A 395 11.95 -15.12 9.10
CA ILE A 395 11.57 -13.80 9.60
C ILE A 395 12.04 -12.72 8.64
N ALA A 396 13.26 -12.81 8.11
CA ALA A 396 13.76 -11.88 7.10
C ALA A 396 12.85 -11.82 5.87
N CYS A 397 12.34 -12.98 5.41
CA CYS A 397 11.31 -13.01 4.36
C CYS A 397 10.04 -12.31 4.83
N GLY A 398 9.55 -12.64 6.03
CA GLY A 398 8.33 -12.07 6.59
C GLY A 398 8.36 -10.55 6.71
N ASN A 399 9.49 -9.95 7.07
CA ASN A 399 9.65 -8.50 7.17
C ASN A 399 9.44 -7.77 5.83
N ILE A 400 9.66 -8.47 4.71
CA ILE A 400 9.38 -7.95 3.35
C ILE A 400 7.91 -8.18 2.97
N LEU A 401 7.39 -9.37 3.28
CA LEU A 401 6.05 -9.80 2.84
C LEU A 401 4.92 -9.17 3.67
N ILE A 402 5.22 -8.74 4.90
CA ILE A 402 4.20 -8.32 5.87
C ILE A 402 3.46 -7.06 5.43
N ASP A 403 4.11 -6.15 4.70
CA ASP A 403 3.52 -4.88 4.28
C ASP A 403 2.36 -5.09 3.28
N ASP A 404 2.47 -6.13 2.44
CA ASP A 404 1.46 -6.51 1.43
C ASP A 404 0.74 -7.81 1.79
N VAL A 405 0.66 -8.15 3.09
CA VAL A 405 0.10 -9.41 3.58
C VAL A 405 -1.35 -9.64 3.14
N ASN A 406 -2.13 -8.58 2.95
CA ASN A 406 -3.52 -8.62 2.50
C ASN A 406 -3.67 -8.55 0.98
N GLN A 407 -2.63 -8.15 0.24
CA GLN A 407 -2.70 -8.03 -1.22
C GLN A 407 -2.37 -9.37 -1.91
N TYR A 408 -1.57 -10.21 -1.25
CA TYR A 408 -1.13 -11.49 -1.80
C TYR A 408 -1.38 -12.62 -0.80
N ALA A 409 -2.28 -13.54 -1.12
CA ALA A 409 -2.59 -14.70 -0.28
C ALA A 409 -1.34 -15.56 0.07
N CYS A 410 -0.32 -15.57 -0.79
CA CYS A 410 0.95 -16.24 -0.49
C CYS A 410 1.74 -15.58 0.65
N ASN A 411 1.62 -14.26 0.81
CA ASN A 411 2.23 -13.52 1.92
C ASN A 411 1.55 -13.89 3.23
N GLU A 412 0.21 -13.89 3.24
CA GLU A 412 -0.57 -14.31 4.41
C GLU A 412 -0.16 -15.69 4.92
N LEU A 413 -0.11 -16.69 4.04
CA LEU A 413 0.30 -18.05 4.38
C LEU A 413 1.72 -18.12 4.93
N ALA A 414 2.66 -17.39 4.32
CA ALA A 414 4.04 -17.31 4.79
C ALA A 414 4.10 -16.70 6.21
N ILE A 415 3.41 -15.58 6.46
CA ILE A 415 3.34 -14.92 7.76
C ILE A 415 2.72 -15.85 8.82
N ILE A 416 1.66 -16.58 8.49
CA ILE A 416 1.06 -17.59 9.38
C ILE A 416 2.09 -18.67 9.73
N GLY A 417 2.86 -19.15 8.75
CA GLY A 417 3.94 -20.13 8.96
C GLY A 417 5.01 -19.63 9.93
N ILE A 418 5.48 -18.39 9.74
CA ILE A 418 6.46 -17.76 10.64
C ILE A 418 5.88 -17.58 12.04
N CYS A 419 4.64 -17.10 12.17
CA CYS A 419 3.96 -16.94 13.46
C CYS A 419 3.89 -18.26 14.23
N LYS A 420 3.50 -19.36 13.56
CA LYS A 420 3.49 -20.70 14.16
C LYS A 420 4.89 -21.11 14.62
N ALA A 421 5.91 -20.94 13.78
CA ALA A 421 7.28 -21.28 14.12
C ALA A 421 7.86 -20.45 15.28
N MET A 422 7.57 -19.14 15.33
CA MET A 422 7.95 -18.25 16.42
C MET A 422 7.28 -18.67 17.74
N LYS A 423 5.96 -18.91 17.72
CA LYS A 423 5.20 -19.38 18.88
C LYS A 423 5.79 -20.67 19.45
N ASP A 424 5.99 -21.68 18.59
CA ASP A 424 6.55 -22.98 18.97
C ASP A 424 7.95 -22.85 19.56
N LYS A 425 8.76 -21.87 19.10
CA LYS A 425 10.05 -21.58 19.70
C LYS A 425 9.91 -20.90 21.05
N ILE A 426 9.12 -19.84 21.15
CA ILE A 426 8.90 -19.10 22.40
C ILE A 426 8.42 -20.05 23.51
N GLU A 427 7.48 -20.94 23.21
CA GLU A 427 6.96 -21.92 24.18
C GLU A 427 8.02 -22.91 24.67
N LYS A 428 9.04 -23.23 23.86
CA LYS A 428 10.17 -24.07 24.29
C LYS A 428 11.15 -23.37 25.23
N PHE A 429 11.09 -22.04 25.35
CA PHE A 429 11.94 -21.23 26.25
C PHE A 429 11.19 -20.74 27.51
N LYS A 430 9.90 -21.04 27.64
CA LYS A 430 9.15 -20.95 28.91
C LYS A 430 9.43 -22.18 29.78
#